data_AF-A0A7Y8C5T0-F1
#
_entry.id   AF-A0A7Y8C5T0-F1
#
_cell.length_a   1.000
_cell.length_b   1.000
_cell.length_c   1.000
_cell.angle_alpha   90.00
_cell.angle_beta   90.00
_cell.angle_gamma   90.00
#
_symmetry.space_group_name_H-M   'P 1'
#
loop_
_entity.id
_entity.type
_entity.pdbx_description
1 polymer ?
#
loop_
_entity_poly.entity_id
_entity_poly.type
_entity_poly.pdbx_seq_one_letter_code
_entity_poly.pdbx_strand_id
1 'polypeptide(L)'
;MSWEMVSHWIESHPGLASWVQAIGSLLALAVAIGIALRQGRQSRKLFRDQINHAANEARLQRIASLRATVEVAEIVAGRVINTGRKMPNIILEGSALLHSDALDAAAIWITKLPIYELPGALVARDVQNIALSANRMLRVLERISSEGCLSEENYKSLCGLSAAAEKALEGASSFADQYSGGTDVIRATDL
;
A
#
# COMPACT_ATOMS: atom_id res chain seq x y z
N MET A 1 -15.93 52.86 -45.17
CA MET A 1 -15.19 54.11 -44.93
C MET A 1 -13.73 53.83 -45.18
N SER A 2 -13.17 54.55 -46.13
CA SER A 2 -11.92 54.25 -46.84
C SER A 2 -10.70 54.46 -45.96
N TRP A 3 -9.70 53.60 -46.14
CA TRP A 3 -8.34 53.74 -45.61
C TRP A 3 -7.69 55.11 -45.94
N GLU A 4 -8.19 55.77 -46.97
CA GLU A 4 -7.84 57.12 -47.38
C GLU A 4 -8.25 58.18 -46.34
N MET A 5 -9.36 57.99 -45.63
CA MET A 5 -9.84 58.92 -44.59
C MET A 5 -9.03 58.78 -43.29
N VAL A 6 -8.53 57.57 -43.01
CA VAL A 6 -7.67 57.28 -41.85
C VAL A 6 -6.25 57.80 -42.08
N SER A 7 -5.72 57.65 -43.30
CA SER A 7 -4.40 58.18 -43.68
C SER A 7 -4.36 59.71 -43.68
N HIS A 8 -5.36 60.38 -44.27
CA HIS A 8 -5.44 61.86 -44.24
C HIS A 8 -5.58 62.43 -42.82
N TRP A 9 -6.26 61.72 -41.93
CA TRP A 9 -6.38 62.13 -40.53
C TRP A 9 -5.05 61.96 -39.76
N ILE A 10 -4.30 60.90 -40.02
CA ILE A 10 -2.97 60.62 -39.46
C ILE A 10 -1.92 61.65 -39.92
N GLU A 11 -1.95 62.04 -41.20
CA GLU A 11 -1.03 63.04 -41.76
C GLU A 11 -1.28 64.46 -41.24
N SER A 12 -2.51 64.80 -40.87
CA SER A 12 -2.89 66.15 -40.44
C SER A 12 -2.55 66.46 -38.96
N HIS A 13 -2.21 65.45 -38.13
CA HIS A 13 -1.94 65.63 -36.70
C HIS A 13 -0.77 64.76 -36.20
N PRO A 14 0.49 65.18 -36.42
CA PRO A 14 1.70 64.41 -36.08
C PRO A 14 1.87 64.07 -34.58
N GLY A 15 1.10 64.71 -33.69
CA GLY A 15 1.09 64.44 -32.24
C GLY A 15 0.14 63.31 -31.79
N LEU A 16 -0.82 62.88 -32.61
CA LEU A 16 -1.82 61.85 -32.23
C LEU A 16 -1.33 60.42 -32.47
N ALA A 17 -0.49 60.21 -33.49
CA ALA A 17 0.04 58.89 -33.84
C ALA A 17 0.94 58.30 -32.73
N SER A 18 1.77 59.14 -32.08
CA SER A 18 2.65 58.72 -30.98
C SER A 18 1.86 58.33 -29.72
N TRP A 19 0.74 59.00 -29.45
CA TRP A 19 -0.12 58.71 -28.31
C TRP A 19 -0.93 57.41 -28.50
N VAL A 20 -1.48 57.18 -29.70
CA VAL A 20 -2.16 55.92 -30.04
C VAL A 20 -1.18 54.74 -29.97
N GLN A 21 0.06 54.93 -30.41
CA GLN A 21 1.11 53.92 -30.30
C GLN A 21 1.50 53.63 -28.84
N ALA A 22 1.61 54.67 -28.01
CA ALA A 22 1.89 54.51 -26.58
C ALA A 22 0.76 53.77 -25.85
N ILE A 23 -0.50 54.09 -26.16
CA ILE A 23 -1.67 53.38 -25.60
C ILE A 23 -1.71 51.94 -26.09
N GLY A 24 -1.47 51.69 -27.38
CA GLY A 24 -1.39 50.34 -27.93
C GLY A 24 -0.33 49.48 -27.24
N SER A 25 0.85 50.06 -26.96
CA SER A 25 1.92 49.39 -26.22
C SER A 25 1.55 49.09 -24.76
N LEU A 26 0.85 50.01 -24.08
CA LEU A 26 0.36 49.80 -22.71
C LEU A 26 -0.71 48.71 -22.66
N LEU A 27 -1.63 48.69 -23.63
CA LEU A 27 -2.69 47.70 -23.73
C LEU A 27 -2.13 46.31 -24.04
N ALA A 28 -1.17 46.22 -24.96
CA ALA A 28 -0.45 44.99 -25.27
C ALA A 28 0.32 44.46 -24.04
N LEU A 29 0.99 45.34 -23.30
CA LEU A 29 1.70 44.97 -22.06
C LEU A 29 0.72 44.47 -20.99
N ALA A 30 -0.42 45.14 -20.80
CA ALA A 30 -1.44 44.72 -19.85
C ALA A 30 -2.02 43.33 -20.19
N VAL A 31 -2.28 43.07 -21.49
CA VAL A 31 -2.74 41.76 -21.97
C VAL A 31 -1.68 40.69 -21.74
N ALA A 32 -0.40 40.98 -22.04
CA ALA A 32 0.70 40.05 -21.81
C ALA A 32 0.87 39.68 -20.32
N ILE A 33 0.79 40.68 -19.43
CA ILE A 33 0.83 40.47 -17.97
C ILE A 33 -0.38 39.63 -17.52
N GLY A 34 -1.58 39.91 -18.03
CA GLY A 34 -2.80 39.15 -17.72
C GLY A 34 -2.70 37.68 -18.13
N ILE A 35 -2.17 37.40 -19.32
CA ILE A 35 -1.95 36.03 -19.81
C ILE A 35 -0.88 35.32 -18.96
N ALA A 36 0.23 35.98 -18.64
CA ALA A 36 1.29 35.40 -17.80
C ALA A 36 0.79 35.04 -16.39
N LEU A 37 -0.02 35.91 -15.77
CA LEU A 37 -0.63 35.64 -14.47
C LEU A 37 -1.64 34.48 -14.53
N ARG A 38 -2.44 34.40 -15.60
CA ARG A 38 -3.40 33.31 -15.82
C ARG A 38 -2.67 31.98 -16.05
N GLN A 39 -1.62 31.99 -16.85
CA GLN A 39 -0.77 30.82 -17.14
C GLN A 39 -0.03 30.36 -15.88
N GLY A 40 0.49 31.28 -15.06
CA GLY A 40 1.12 30.96 -13.77
C GLY A 40 0.14 30.34 -12.77
N ARG A 41 -1.10 30.84 -12.71
CA ARG A 41 -2.17 30.22 -11.88
C ARG A 41 -2.55 28.83 -12.37
N GLN A 42 -2.64 28.63 -13.69
CA GLN A 42 -2.98 27.32 -14.28
C GLN A 42 -1.85 26.30 -14.10
N SER A 43 -0.60 26.71 -14.28
CA SER A 43 0.58 25.88 -14.02
C SER A 43 0.64 25.42 -12.56
N ARG A 44 0.38 26.31 -11.60
CA ARG A 44 0.30 25.95 -10.16
C ARG A 44 -0.86 25.02 -9.80
N LYS A 45 -1.94 24.98 -10.61
CA LYS A 45 -3.01 23.99 -10.44
C LYS A 45 -2.53 22.63 -10.94
N LEU A 46 -2.01 22.56 -12.17
CA LEU A 46 -1.48 21.32 -12.75
C LEU A 46 -0.36 20.68 -11.92
N PHE A 47 0.53 21.48 -11.32
CA PHE A 47 1.55 20.95 -10.42
C PHE A 47 0.96 20.39 -9.13
N ARG A 48 -0.04 21.06 -8.54
CA ARG A 48 -0.73 20.53 -7.35
C ARG A 48 -1.52 19.27 -7.66
N ASP A 49 -2.22 19.24 -8.81
CA ASP A 49 -3.00 18.09 -9.23
C ASP A 49 -2.08 16.88 -9.49
N GLN A 50 -0.92 17.08 -10.13
CA GLN A 50 0.09 16.03 -10.31
C GLN A 50 0.65 15.50 -8.97
N ILE A 51 0.99 16.39 -8.04
CA ILE A 51 1.46 15.98 -6.70
C ILE A 51 0.37 15.19 -5.97
N ASN A 52 -0.88 15.65 -6.03
CA ASN A 52 -2.00 14.97 -5.40
C ASN A 52 -2.29 13.61 -6.07
N HIS A 53 -2.17 13.51 -7.39
CA HIS A 53 -2.33 12.25 -8.12
C HIS A 53 -1.24 11.24 -7.76
N ALA A 54 0.04 11.63 -7.79
CA ALA A 54 1.14 10.78 -7.36
C ALA A 54 1.01 10.35 -5.89
N ALA A 55 0.57 11.25 -5.01
CA ALA A 55 0.30 10.92 -3.61
C ALA A 55 -0.83 9.89 -3.48
N ASN A 56 -1.93 10.04 -4.25
CA ASN A 56 -3.04 9.10 -4.23
C ASN A 56 -2.67 7.72 -4.79
N GLU A 57 -1.89 7.67 -5.88
CA GLU A 57 -1.38 6.42 -6.44
C GLU A 57 -0.49 5.68 -5.44
N ALA A 58 0.43 6.38 -4.78
CA ALA A 58 1.27 5.81 -3.73
C ALA A 58 0.44 5.29 -2.55
N ARG A 59 -0.64 5.98 -2.16
CA ARG A 59 -1.55 5.53 -1.10
C ARG A 59 -2.28 4.25 -1.50
N LEU A 60 -2.83 4.20 -2.72
CA LEU A 60 -3.52 3.01 -3.23
C LEU A 60 -2.57 1.81 -3.34
N GLN A 61 -1.34 2.05 -3.81
CA GLN A 61 -0.32 1.00 -3.92
C GLN A 61 0.03 0.41 -2.54
N ARG A 62 0.11 1.22 -1.48
CA ARG A 62 0.36 0.72 -0.11
C ARG A 62 -0.81 -0.08 0.45
N ILE A 63 -2.04 0.37 0.21
CA ILE A 63 -3.22 -0.40 0.62
C ILE A 63 -3.26 -1.74 -0.11
N ALA A 64 -2.98 -1.75 -1.41
CA ALA A 64 -2.94 -2.96 -2.21
C ALA A 64 -1.80 -3.91 -1.79
N SER A 65 -0.59 -3.39 -1.53
CA SER A 65 0.54 -4.21 -1.07
C SER A 65 0.30 -4.79 0.32
N LEU A 66 -0.28 -4.01 1.24
CA LEU A 66 -0.69 -4.49 2.55
C LEU A 66 -1.73 -5.60 2.43
N ARG A 67 -2.79 -5.40 1.62
CA ARG A 67 -3.85 -6.39 1.44
C ARG A 67 -3.30 -7.69 0.85
N ALA A 68 -2.48 -7.60 -0.19
CA ALA A 68 -1.82 -8.77 -0.79
C ALA A 68 -0.95 -9.51 0.24
N THR A 69 -0.24 -8.78 1.11
CA THR A 69 0.58 -9.40 2.16
C THR A 69 -0.28 -10.12 3.20
N VAL A 70 -1.38 -9.51 3.62
CA VAL A 70 -2.32 -10.12 4.58
C VAL A 70 -3.03 -11.32 3.98
N GLU A 71 -3.41 -11.30 2.71
CA GLU A 71 -3.98 -12.47 2.02
C GLU A 71 -3.01 -13.66 1.99
N VAL A 72 -1.72 -13.42 1.75
CA VAL A 72 -0.71 -14.48 1.86
C VAL A 72 -0.62 -14.98 3.31
N ALA A 73 -0.65 -14.09 4.30
CA ALA A 73 -0.66 -14.46 5.71
C ALA A 73 -1.92 -15.27 6.10
N GLU A 74 -3.09 -14.95 5.56
CA GLU A 74 -4.35 -15.69 5.70
C GLU A 74 -4.23 -17.12 5.18
N ILE A 75 -3.65 -17.30 4.00
CA ILE A 75 -3.42 -18.64 3.43
C ILE A 75 -2.52 -19.47 4.34
N VAL A 76 -1.44 -18.87 4.85
CA VAL A 76 -0.46 -19.55 5.71
C VAL A 76 -1.07 -19.88 7.07
N ALA A 77 -1.69 -18.91 7.73
CA ALA A 77 -2.36 -19.08 9.01
C ALA A 77 -3.51 -20.10 8.91
N GLY A 78 -4.30 -20.05 7.85
CA GLY A 78 -5.36 -21.03 7.59
C GLY A 78 -4.83 -22.46 7.52
N ARG A 79 -3.65 -22.68 6.93
CA ARG A 79 -2.97 -23.99 6.94
C ARG A 79 -2.52 -24.40 8.33
N VAL A 80 -1.89 -23.50 9.08
CA VAL A 80 -1.47 -23.75 10.48
C VAL A 80 -2.67 -24.16 11.34
N ILE A 81 -3.78 -23.40 11.25
CA ILE A 81 -5.00 -23.64 12.03
C ILE A 81 -5.62 -24.98 11.63
N ASN A 82 -5.76 -25.24 10.32
CA ASN A 82 -6.34 -26.47 9.82
C ASN A 82 -5.50 -27.71 10.20
N THR A 83 -4.17 -27.62 10.12
CA THR A 83 -3.27 -28.70 10.52
C THR A 83 -3.34 -28.95 12.03
N GLY A 84 -3.33 -27.90 12.86
CA GLY A 84 -3.49 -28.04 14.31
C GLY A 84 -4.83 -28.69 14.69
N ARG A 85 -5.94 -28.28 14.06
CA ARG A 85 -7.29 -28.84 14.33
C ARG A 85 -7.46 -30.27 13.83
N LYS A 86 -6.90 -30.63 12.68
CA LYS A 86 -7.03 -31.97 12.08
C LYS A 86 -5.97 -32.96 12.57
N MET A 87 -5.05 -32.52 13.43
CA MET A 87 -3.91 -33.32 13.86
C MET A 87 -4.24 -34.74 14.36
N PRO A 88 -5.29 -34.97 15.17
CA PRO A 88 -5.62 -36.33 15.64
C PRO A 88 -5.87 -37.29 14.46
N ASN A 89 -6.52 -36.81 13.41
CA ASN A 89 -6.87 -37.60 12.24
C ASN A 89 -5.66 -37.80 11.32
N ILE A 90 -4.81 -36.77 11.17
CA ILE A 90 -3.59 -36.82 10.32
C ILE A 90 -2.62 -37.91 10.78
N ILE A 91 -2.54 -38.15 12.09
CA ILE A 91 -1.67 -39.19 12.67
C ILE A 91 -2.26 -40.58 12.44
N LEU A 92 -3.58 -40.71 12.64
CA LEU A 92 -4.31 -41.95 12.35
C LEU A 92 -4.19 -42.37 10.87
N GLU A 93 -4.12 -41.40 9.96
CA GLU A 93 -4.03 -41.61 8.51
C GLU A 93 -2.59 -41.72 8.00
N GLY A 94 -1.57 -41.43 8.82
CA GLY A 94 -0.17 -41.39 8.39
C GLY A 94 0.13 -40.28 7.36
N SER A 95 -0.75 -39.29 7.22
CA SER A 95 -0.66 -38.20 6.23
C SER A 95 0.13 -36.99 6.74
N ALA A 96 0.85 -37.12 7.86
CA ALA A 96 1.64 -36.05 8.47
C ALA A 96 2.65 -35.41 7.51
N LEU A 97 3.27 -36.21 6.63
CA LEU A 97 4.23 -35.75 5.63
C LEU A 97 3.58 -34.80 4.60
N LEU A 98 2.38 -35.12 4.12
CA LEU A 98 1.62 -34.29 3.17
C LEU A 98 1.29 -32.92 3.75
N HIS A 99 0.93 -32.88 5.04
CA HIS A 99 0.67 -31.63 5.74
C HIS A 99 1.96 -30.86 6.06
N SER A 100 3.07 -31.55 6.27
CA SER A 100 4.39 -30.96 6.44
C SER A 100 4.85 -30.22 5.19
N ASP A 101 4.82 -30.85 4.01
CA ASP A 101 5.26 -30.24 2.74
C ASP A 101 4.43 -29.00 2.39
N ALA A 102 3.12 -29.05 2.59
CA ALA A 102 2.23 -27.92 2.34
C ALA A 102 2.46 -26.75 3.31
N LEU A 103 2.88 -27.06 4.53
CA LEU A 103 3.23 -26.08 5.57
C LEU A 103 4.63 -25.50 5.35
N ASP A 104 5.58 -26.30 4.87
CA ASP A 104 6.93 -25.87 4.52
C ASP A 104 6.89 -24.85 3.39
N ALA A 105 6.15 -25.18 2.31
CA ALA A 105 5.92 -24.23 1.22
C ALA A 105 5.32 -22.92 1.74
N ALA A 106 4.32 -23.00 2.63
CA ALA A 106 3.67 -21.82 3.21
C ALA A 106 4.64 -20.97 4.06
N ALA A 107 5.49 -21.61 4.86
CA ALA A 107 6.52 -20.93 5.65
C ALA A 107 7.60 -20.27 4.78
N ILE A 108 7.97 -20.89 3.64
CA ILE A 108 8.89 -20.26 2.68
C ILE A 108 8.25 -19.02 2.03
N TRP A 109 6.96 -19.06 1.71
CA TRP A 109 6.28 -17.91 1.12
C TRP A 109 6.19 -16.73 2.08
N ILE A 110 5.87 -16.97 3.36
CA ILE A 110 5.72 -15.88 4.34
C ILE A 110 7.06 -15.20 4.67
N THR A 111 8.18 -15.93 4.60
CA THR A 111 9.53 -15.36 4.83
C THR A 111 10.01 -14.48 3.67
N LYS A 112 9.43 -14.65 2.48
CA LYS A 112 9.72 -13.82 1.31
C LYS A 112 8.88 -12.53 1.26
N LEU A 113 7.95 -12.36 2.20
CA LEU A 113 7.16 -11.13 2.25
C LEU A 113 8.06 -9.94 2.62
N PRO A 114 7.87 -8.78 1.98
CA PRO A 114 8.61 -7.57 2.32
C PRO A 114 8.08 -6.97 3.61
N ILE A 115 8.41 -7.59 4.75
CA ILE A 115 7.89 -7.21 6.08
C ILE A 115 8.30 -5.78 6.45
N TYR A 116 9.43 -5.30 5.93
CA TYR A 116 9.93 -3.93 6.12
C TYR A 116 9.15 -2.88 5.32
N GLU A 117 8.33 -3.29 4.35
CA GLU A 117 7.47 -2.40 3.57
C GLU A 117 6.06 -2.28 4.16
N LEU A 118 5.76 -3.05 5.21
CA LEU A 118 4.44 -3.04 5.82
C LEU A 118 4.20 -1.75 6.61
N PRO A 119 3.07 -1.05 6.36
CA PRO A 119 2.68 0.08 7.17
C PRO A 119 2.27 -0.42 8.56
N GLY A 120 3.14 -0.24 9.55
CA GLY A 120 2.86 -0.51 10.97
C GLY A 120 3.62 -1.70 11.54
N ALA A 121 4.33 -1.46 12.65
CA ALA A 121 5.14 -2.47 13.34
C ALA A 121 4.30 -3.65 13.87
N LEU A 122 3.03 -3.42 14.19
CA LEU A 122 2.12 -4.45 14.69
C LEU A 122 1.73 -5.47 13.61
N VAL A 123 1.44 -5.04 12.38
CA VAL A 123 1.13 -5.98 11.28
C VAL A 123 2.37 -6.80 10.94
N ALA A 124 3.53 -6.13 10.86
CA ALA A 124 4.80 -6.81 10.64
C ALA A 124 5.04 -7.87 11.73
N ARG A 125 4.75 -7.56 12.99
CA ARG A 125 4.82 -8.50 14.11
C ARG A 125 3.82 -9.65 13.97
N ASP A 126 2.58 -9.38 13.59
CA ASP A 126 1.55 -10.41 13.44
C ASP A 126 1.87 -11.38 12.30
N VAL A 127 2.31 -10.88 11.14
CA VAL A 127 2.81 -11.70 10.03
C VAL A 127 4.02 -12.55 10.47
N GLN A 128 4.95 -11.97 11.23
CA GLN A 128 6.08 -12.72 11.79
C GLN A 128 5.63 -13.79 12.80
N ASN A 129 4.63 -13.51 13.63
CA ASN A 129 4.08 -14.48 14.58
C ASN A 129 3.43 -15.66 13.85
N ILE A 130 2.71 -15.41 12.75
CA ILE A 130 2.17 -16.48 11.88
C ILE A 130 3.31 -17.32 11.31
N ALA A 131 4.38 -16.69 10.81
CA ALA A 131 5.55 -17.38 10.28
C ALA A 131 6.24 -18.25 11.34
N LEU A 132 6.38 -17.73 12.56
CA LEU A 132 6.95 -18.45 13.69
C LEU A 132 6.09 -19.66 14.07
N SER A 133 4.76 -19.48 14.10
CA SER A 133 3.82 -20.57 14.40
C SER A 133 3.88 -21.67 13.35
N ALA A 134 3.98 -21.32 12.06
CA ALA A 134 4.14 -22.28 10.96
C ALA A 134 5.44 -23.08 11.11
N ASN A 135 6.58 -22.40 11.32
CA ASN A 135 7.87 -23.06 11.51
C ASN A 135 7.91 -23.98 12.74
N ARG A 136 7.30 -23.56 13.84
CA ARG A 136 7.21 -24.39 15.06
C ARG A 136 6.31 -25.60 14.83
N MET A 137 5.20 -25.43 14.13
CA MET A 137 4.29 -26.54 13.82
C MET A 137 4.94 -27.56 12.90
N LEU A 138 5.72 -27.11 11.92
CA LEU A 138 6.51 -27.99 11.04
C LEU A 138 7.49 -28.86 11.83
N ARG A 139 8.25 -28.27 12.78
CA ARG A 139 9.16 -29.06 13.64
C ARG A 139 8.44 -30.10 14.49
N VAL A 140 7.22 -29.79 14.95
CA VAL A 140 6.42 -30.75 15.72
C VAL A 140 5.94 -31.87 14.80
N LEU A 141 5.54 -31.58 13.56
CA LEU A 141 5.17 -32.58 12.56
C LEU A 141 6.34 -33.50 12.21
N GLU A 142 7.53 -32.97 11.99
CA GLU A 142 8.75 -33.75 11.73
C GLU A 142 9.09 -34.69 12.89
N ARG A 143 8.95 -34.20 14.13
CA ARG A 143 9.14 -35.02 15.33
C ARG A 143 8.13 -36.16 15.39
N ILE A 144 6.85 -35.88 15.14
CA ILE A 144 5.80 -36.91 15.14
C ILE A 144 6.02 -37.92 14.00
N SER A 145 6.49 -37.46 12.84
CA SER A 145 6.81 -38.35 11.71
C SER A 145 7.98 -39.29 12.01
N SER A 146 8.93 -38.88 12.86
CA SER A 146 10.09 -39.69 13.23
C SER A 146 9.82 -40.60 14.44
N GLU A 147 9.06 -40.12 15.43
CA GLU A 147 8.70 -40.88 16.64
C GLU A 147 7.50 -41.81 16.44
N GLY A 148 6.66 -41.54 15.43
CA GLY A 148 5.47 -42.34 15.10
C GLY A 148 4.32 -42.23 16.11
N CYS A 149 4.43 -41.39 17.13
CA CYS A 149 3.43 -41.23 18.17
C CYS A 149 3.19 -39.76 18.56
N LEU A 150 1.95 -39.46 18.98
CA LEU A 150 1.57 -38.14 19.47
C LEU A 150 1.63 -38.14 21.01
N SER A 151 2.63 -37.46 21.56
CA SER A 151 2.62 -37.11 22.98
C SER A 151 1.55 -36.05 23.27
N GLU A 152 0.91 -36.11 24.44
CA GLU A 152 -0.01 -35.05 24.91
C GLU A 152 0.65 -33.66 24.89
N GLU A 153 1.96 -33.59 25.16
CA GLU A 153 2.71 -32.34 25.11
C GLU A 153 2.79 -31.78 23.68
N ASN A 154 3.03 -32.63 22.69
CA ASN A 154 3.06 -32.25 21.28
C ASN A 154 1.67 -31.78 20.83
N TYR A 155 0.60 -32.46 21.26
CA TYR A 155 -0.78 -32.07 20.96
C TYR A 155 -1.12 -30.68 21.54
N LYS A 156 -0.82 -30.46 22.83
CA LYS A 156 -1.03 -29.17 23.50
C LYS A 156 -0.24 -28.05 22.83
N SER A 157 1.00 -28.33 22.41
CA SER A 157 1.83 -27.40 21.66
C SER A 157 1.19 -27.00 20.32
N LEU A 158 0.69 -27.97 19.55
CA LEU A 158 0.03 -27.72 18.27
C LEU A 158 -1.23 -26.86 18.41
N CYS A 159 -2.08 -27.16 19.40
CA CYS A 159 -3.27 -26.35 19.70
C CYS A 159 -2.88 -24.91 20.10
N GLY A 160 -1.82 -24.75 20.89
CA GLY A 160 -1.28 -23.44 21.26
C GLY A 160 -0.78 -22.66 20.05
N LEU A 161 -0.09 -23.32 19.12
CA LEU A 161 0.40 -22.71 17.88
C LEU A 161 -0.73 -22.32 16.94
N SER A 162 -1.78 -23.15 16.80
CA SER A 162 -2.95 -22.80 16.00
C SER A 162 -3.70 -21.60 16.59
N ALA A 163 -3.87 -21.55 17.92
CA ALA A 163 -4.54 -20.43 18.58
C ALA A 163 -3.73 -19.13 18.47
N ALA A 164 -2.40 -19.21 18.57
CA ALA A 164 -1.52 -18.07 18.38
C ALA A 164 -1.57 -17.54 16.94
N ALA A 165 -1.61 -18.44 15.93
CA ALA A 165 -1.77 -18.07 14.54
C ALA A 165 -3.14 -17.43 14.26
N GLU A 166 -4.22 -17.96 14.85
CA GLU A 166 -5.58 -17.42 14.73
C GLU A 166 -5.67 -15.99 15.29
N LYS A 167 -5.09 -15.75 16.49
CA LYS A 167 -5.05 -14.41 17.09
C LYS A 167 -4.21 -13.42 16.28
N ALA A 168 -3.04 -13.84 15.78
CA ALA A 168 -2.20 -12.99 14.96
C ALA A 168 -2.88 -12.66 13.61
N LEU A 169 -3.62 -13.61 13.05
CA LEU A 169 -4.37 -13.39 11.84
C LEU A 169 -5.48 -12.35 12.02
N GLU A 170 -6.26 -12.47 13.09
CA GLU A 170 -7.32 -11.52 13.42
C GLU A 170 -6.76 -10.09 13.57
N GLY A 171 -5.60 -9.94 14.21
CA GLY A 171 -4.89 -8.65 14.31
C GLY A 171 -4.48 -8.09 12.96
N ALA A 172 -3.86 -8.90 12.11
CA ALA A 172 -3.41 -8.49 10.78
C ALA A 172 -4.57 -8.12 9.84
N SER A 173 -5.63 -8.93 9.78
CA SER A 173 -6.81 -8.67 8.95
C SER A 173 -7.58 -7.44 9.44
N SER A 174 -7.78 -7.29 10.76
CA SER A 174 -8.44 -6.12 11.33
C SER A 174 -7.70 -4.81 11.02
N PHE A 175 -6.36 -4.84 11.06
CA PHE A 175 -5.57 -3.67 10.69
C PHE A 175 -5.69 -3.36 9.20
N ALA A 176 -5.60 -4.37 8.32
CA ALA A 176 -5.70 -4.17 6.89
C ALA A 176 -7.05 -3.58 6.47
N ASP A 177 -8.14 -4.00 7.11
CA ASP A 177 -9.49 -3.46 6.85
C ASP A 177 -9.63 -2.00 7.29
N GLN A 178 -8.91 -1.58 8.34
CA GLN A 178 -8.94 -0.21 8.87
C GLN A 178 -7.91 0.73 8.23
N TYR A 179 -6.96 0.21 7.43
CA TYR A 179 -5.85 1.00 6.91
C TYR A 179 -6.27 1.89 5.73
N SER A 180 -6.03 3.20 5.88
CA SER A 180 -6.46 4.23 4.92
C SER A 180 -5.31 4.81 4.05
N GLY A 181 -4.16 4.12 3.99
CA GLY A 181 -3.02 4.53 3.17
C GLY A 181 -2.13 5.61 3.80
N GLY A 182 -2.30 5.91 5.09
CA GLY A 182 -1.49 6.90 5.80
C GLY A 182 -0.02 6.46 5.96
N THR A 183 0.90 7.43 5.93
CA THR A 183 2.34 7.23 6.24
C THR A 183 2.62 7.19 7.73
N ASP A 184 1.74 7.81 8.53
CA ASP A 184 2.00 8.12 9.93
C ASP A 184 1.48 7.02 10.87
N VAL A 185 1.31 5.78 10.35
CA VAL A 185 0.79 4.66 11.14
C VAL A 185 1.91 4.03 11.96
N ILE A 186 2.52 4.85 12.80
CA ILE A 186 3.01 4.45 14.11
C ILE A 186 1.82 4.72 15.03
N ARG A 187 1.03 3.69 15.36
CA ARG A 187 -0.09 3.88 16.31
C ARG A 187 0.50 4.27 17.66
N ALA A 188 -0.22 5.09 18.42
CA ALA A 188 0.15 5.58 19.76
C ALA A 188 0.48 4.49 20.82
N THR A 189 0.47 3.21 20.45
CA THR A 189 0.90 2.06 21.27
C THR A 189 2.38 1.71 21.08
N ASP A 190 3.06 2.36 20.13
CA ASP A 190 4.51 2.31 19.94
C ASP A 190 5.25 3.43 20.72
N LEU A 191 4.54 4.17 21.58
CA LEU A 191 5.06 5.17 22.54
C LEU A 191 4.79 4.75 23.99
#